data_AF-A0A836U9V6-F1
#
_entry.id   AF-A0A836U9V6-F1
#
_cell.length_a   1.000
_cell.length_b   1.000
_cell.length_c   1.000
_cell.angle_alpha   90.00
_cell.angle_beta   90.00
_cell.angle_gamma   90.00
#
_symmetry.space_group_name_H-M   'P 1'
#
loop_
_entity.id
_entity.type
_entity.pdbx_description
1 polymer ?
#
loop_
_entity_poly.entity_id
_entity_poly.type
_entity_poly.pdbx_seq_one_letter_code
_entity_poly.pdbx_strand_id
1 'polypeptide(L)'
;MLTKEQVETFREDGFLIVRGLLEGPRIDVIKARAHTIARGEADHVPEGQLQVEPGVVSGERDADDYANSLRKMSHVAFIDDVFRNHAKDVHILNCVEALL
;
A
#
# COMPACT_ATOMS: atom_id res chain seq x y z
N MET A 1 3.12 -17.50 -12.25
CA MET A 1 3.19 -16.89 -13.60
C MET A 1 1.79 -16.67 -14.10
N LEU A 2 1.57 -15.58 -14.85
CA LEU A 2 0.28 -15.30 -15.47
C LEU A 2 0.05 -16.25 -16.66
N THR A 3 -1.20 -16.62 -16.89
CA THR A 3 -1.59 -17.36 -18.11
C THR A 3 -1.69 -16.41 -19.30
N LYS A 4 -1.66 -16.95 -20.52
CA LYS A 4 -1.90 -16.16 -21.74
C LYS A 4 -3.24 -15.43 -21.70
N GLU A 5 -4.29 -16.10 -21.23
CA GLU A 5 -5.62 -15.53 -21.07
C GLU A 5 -5.60 -14.32 -20.12
N GLN A 6 -4.92 -14.41 -18.98
CA GLN A 6 -4.77 -13.29 -18.05
C GLN A 6 -4.02 -12.10 -18.66
N VAL A 7 -3.01 -12.35 -19.49
CA VAL A 7 -2.28 -11.28 -20.20
C VAL A 7 -3.17 -10.60 -21.24
N GLU A 8 -3.98 -11.35 -21.99
CA GLU A 8 -4.91 -10.75 -22.94
C GLU A 8 -6.02 -9.96 -22.23
N THR A 9 -6.59 -10.47 -21.13
CA THR A 9 -7.54 -9.70 -20.30
C THR A 9 -6.93 -8.37 -19.85
N PHE A 10 -5.67 -8.36 -19.40
CA PHE A 10 -5.01 -7.11 -19.02
C PHE A 10 -4.90 -6.12 -20.19
N ARG A 11 -4.59 -6.60 -21.40
CA ARG A 11 -4.45 -5.75 -22.60
C ARG A 11 -5.77 -5.18 -23.06
N GLU A 12 -6.84 -5.96 -22.98
CA GLU A 12 -8.18 -5.55 -23.40
C GLU A 12 -8.84 -4.60 -22.38
N ASP A 13 -8.78 -4.94 -21.09
CA ASP A 13 -9.51 -4.25 -20.03
C ASP A 13 -8.68 -3.15 -19.34
N GLY A 14 -7.36 -3.17 -19.49
CA GLY A 14 -6.43 -2.26 -18.81
C GLY A 14 -6.19 -2.58 -17.33
N PHE A 15 -6.73 -3.69 -16.81
CA PHE A 15 -6.49 -4.17 -15.46
C PHE A 15 -6.58 -5.71 -15.38
N LEU A 16 -5.99 -6.28 -14.32
CA LEU A 16 -6.06 -7.73 -14.05
C LEU A 16 -6.16 -7.98 -12.55
N ILE A 17 -7.11 -8.82 -12.13
CA ILE A 17 -7.26 -9.25 -10.74
C ILE A 17 -6.50 -10.57 -10.53
N VAL A 18 -5.43 -10.52 -9.74
CA VAL A 18 -4.68 -11.72 -9.33
C VAL A 18 -5.05 -12.10 -7.89
N ARG A 19 -5.90 -13.12 -7.75
CA ARG A 19 -6.33 -13.61 -6.44
C ARG A 19 -5.22 -14.43 -5.78
N GLY A 20 -5.09 -14.30 -4.47
CA GLY A 20 -4.10 -15.08 -3.70
C GLY A 20 -2.66 -14.74 -4.03
N LEU A 21 -2.38 -13.52 -4.51
CA LEU A 21 -1.03 -13.09 -4.87
C LEU A 21 -0.05 -13.13 -3.69
N LEU A 22 -0.56 -12.87 -2.48
CA LEU A 22 0.19 -12.88 -1.23
C LEU A 22 -0.49 -13.81 -0.23
N GLU A 23 0.34 -14.45 0.60
CA GLU A 23 -0.12 -15.31 1.69
C GLU A 23 -0.51 -14.47 2.92
N GLY A 24 -1.43 -15.01 3.73
CA GLY A 24 -1.95 -14.36 4.95
C GLY A 24 -0.87 -13.78 5.88
N PRO A 25 0.15 -14.56 6.28
CA PRO A 25 1.21 -14.05 7.17
C PRO A 25 1.95 -12.83 6.62
N ARG A 26 2.16 -12.74 5.30
CA ARG A 26 2.81 -11.58 4.68
C ARG A 26 1.91 -10.36 4.72
N ILE A 27 0.61 -10.56 4.46
CA ILE A 27 -0.40 -9.50 4.54
C ILE A 27 -0.47 -8.95 5.97
N ASP A 28 -0.40 -9.82 6.98
CA ASP A 28 -0.49 -9.42 8.38
C ASP A 28 0.71 -8.54 8.81
N VAL A 29 1.91 -8.84 8.33
CA VAL A 29 3.10 -7.99 8.55
C VAL A 29 2.90 -6.59 7.93
N ILE A 30 2.39 -6.51 6.71
CA ILE A 30 2.14 -5.22 6.03
C ILE A 30 1.05 -4.43 6.76
N LYS A 31 -0.04 -5.09 7.19
CA LYS A 31 -1.12 -4.47 7.95
C LYS A 31 -0.63 -3.92 9.28
N ALA A 32 0.09 -4.73 10.06
CA ALA A 32 0.65 -4.31 11.33
C ALA A 32 1.55 -3.09 11.14
N ARG A 33 2.40 -3.10 10.11
CA ARG A 33 3.27 -1.95 9.82
C ARG A 33 2.50 -0.71 9.38
N ALA A 34 1.47 -0.87 8.55
CA ALA A 34 0.59 0.23 8.16
C ALA A 34 -0.05 0.88 9.38
N HIS A 35 -0.51 0.09 10.36
CA HIS A 35 -1.07 0.62 11.60
C HIS A 35 -0.04 1.34 12.46
N THR A 36 1.18 0.81 12.60
CA THR A 36 2.26 1.50 13.33
C THR A 36 2.56 2.88 12.70
N ILE A 37 2.68 2.95 11.37
CA ILE A 37 2.90 4.24 10.69
C ILE A 37 1.69 5.17 10.89
N ALA A 38 0.46 4.65 10.74
CA ALA A 38 -0.74 5.45 10.86
C ALA A 38 -0.95 6.03 12.27
N ARG A 39 -0.46 5.35 13.30
CA ARG A 39 -0.47 5.83 14.69
C ARG A 39 0.64 6.83 15.00
N GLY A 40 1.52 7.13 14.05
CA GLY A 40 2.69 7.97 14.27
C GLY A 40 3.79 7.29 15.08
N GLU A 41 3.76 5.96 15.21
CA GLU A 41 4.73 5.16 15.98
C GLU A 41 5.99 4.81 15.16
N ALA A 42 6.18 5.44 14.00
CA ALA A 42 7.22 5.17 13.04
C ALA A 42 8.08 6.42 12.80
N ASP A 43 9.03 6.67 13.70
CA ASP A 43 9.84 7.91 13.74
C ASP A 43 10.61 8.23 12.44
N HIS A 44 10.92 7.20 11.65
CA HIS A 44 11.63 7.36 10.38
C HIS A 44 10.72 7.81 9.22
N VAL A 45 9.40 7.87 9.42
CA VAL A 45 8.43 8.31 8.41
C VAL A 45 8.14 9.81 8.60
N PRO A 46 8.53 10.68 7.65
CA PRO A 46 8.30 12.11 7.79
C PRO A 46 6.82 12.47 7.71
N GLU A 47 6.39 13.46 8.51
CA GLU A 47 5.01 13.98 8.49
C GLU A 47 4.55 14.41 7.09
N GLY A 48 5.44 14.94 6.26
CA GLY A 48 5.12 15.32 4.87
C GLY A 48 4.70 14.15 3.97
N GLN A 49 4.90 12.90 4.41
CA GLN A 49 4.41 11.70 3.74
C GLN A 49 3.09 11.18 4.33
N LEU A 50 2.59 11.79 5.40
CA LEU A 50 1.39 11.41 6.13
C LEU A 50 0.33 12.50 5.95
N GLN A 51 -0.64 12.22 5.09
CA GLN A 51 -1.67 13.19 4.76
C GLN A 51 -2.95 12.93 5.54
N VAL A 52 -3.34 13.91 6.35
CA VAL A 52 -4.62 13.96 7.06
C VAL A 52 -5.75 14.39 6.10
N GLU A 53 -6.98 13.98 6.41
CA GLU A 53 -8.19 14.44 5.73
C GLU A 53 -8.31 15.97 5.73
N PRO A 54 -8.50 16.62 4.56
CA PRO A 54 -8.57 18.08 4.49
C PRO A 54 -9.63 18.70 5.41
N GLY A 55 -10.79 18.05 5.56
CA GLY A 55 -11.85 18.50 6.47
C GLY A 55 -11.48 18.42 7.95
N VAL A 56 -10.57 17.51 8.34
CA VAL A 56 -10.03 17.47 9.70
C VAL A 56 -9.01 18.59 9.89
N VAL A 57 -8.15 18.82 8.89
CA VAL A 57 -7.18 19.93 8.90
C VAL A 57 -7.88 21.30 8.96
N SER A 58 -8.99 21.48 8.26
CA SER A 58 -9.77 22.73 8.27
C SER A 58 -10.70 22.88 9.48
N GLY A 59 -10.86 21.84 10.30
CA GLY A 59 -11.78 21.83 11.44
C GLY A 59 -13.27 21.66 11.07
N GLU A 60 -13.58 21.30 9.82
CA GLU A 60 -14.93 20.99 9.36
C GLU A 60 -15.43 19.62 9.86
N ARG A 61 -14.51 18.73 10.23
CA ARG A 61 -14.79 17.39 10.75
C ARG A 61 -13.86 17.06 11.91
N ASP A 62 -14.40 16.36 12.89
CA ASP A 62 -13.61 15.73 13.93
C ASP A 62 -13.15 14.33 13.50
N ALA A 63 -12.05 13.88 14.10
CA ALA A 63 -11.58 12.50 14.02
C ALA A 63 -11.27 12.01 15.43
N ASP A 64 -11.58 10.73 15.71
CA ASP A 64 -11.39 10.15 17.04
C ASP A 64 -9.91 10.15 17.47
N ASP A 65 -9.00 9.91 16.51
CA ASP A 65 -7.56 9.97 16.71
C ASP A 65 -6.83 10.31 15.40
N TYR A 66 -5.51 10.48 15.50
CA TYR A 66 -4.66 10.79 14.35
C TYR A 66 -4.73 9.72 13.26
N ALA A 67 -4.76 8.43 13.62
CA ALA A 67 -4.81 7.33 12.66
C ALA A 67 -6.12 7.34 11.86
N ASN A 68 -7.24 7.65 12.52
CA ASN A 68 -8.56 7.82 11.89
C ASN A 68 -8.66 9.12 11.07
N SER A 69 -7.78 10.09 11.31
CA SER A 69 -7.69 11.31 10.50
C SER A 69 -6.87 11.13 9.21
N LEU A 70 -6.03 10.09 9.15
CA LEU A 70 -5.08 9.84 8.06
C LEU A 70 -5.78 9.26 6.83
N ARG A 71 -5.59 9.88 5.66
CA ARG A 71 -6.18 9.44 4.39
C ARG A 71 -5.21 8.82 3.41
N LYS A 72 -3.92 9.12 3.54
CA LYS A 72 -2.89 8.68 2.61
C LYS A 72 -1.51 8.68 3.26
N MET A 73 -0.77 7.61 3.00
CA MET A 73 0.67 7.52 3.24
C MET A 73 1.39 7.44 1.90
N SER A 74 2.26 8.40 1.58
CA SER A 74 2.98 8.45 0.32
C SER A 74 4.44 8.04 0.45
N HIS A 75 5.02 7.52 -0.64
CA HIS A 75 6.44 7.13 -0.73
C HIS A 75 6.95 6.17 0.35
N VAL A 76 6.06 5.46 1.07
CA VAL A 76 6.45 4.58 2.20
C VAL A 76 7.46 3.51 1.81
N ALA A 77 7.41 2.97 0.59
CA ALA A 77 8.38 1.99 0.12
C ALA A 77 9.81 2.53 -0.05
N PHE A 78 10.01 3.85 -0.10
CA PHE A 78 11.33 4.46 -0.21
C PHE A 78 11.99 4.73 1.14
N ILE A 79 11.20 4.72 2.22
CA ILE A 79 11.61 5.14 3.57
C ILE A 79 11.42 4.04 4.61
N ASP A 80 10.48 3.11 4.41
CA ASP A 80 10.18 2.01 5.32
C ASP A 80 10.56 0.66 4.74
N ASP A 81 11.31 -0.14 5.50
CA ASP A 81 11.86 -1.41 5.00
C ASP A 81 10.82 -2.50 4.77
N VAL A 82 9.72 -2.52 5.53
CA VAL A 82 8.64 -3.51 5.29
C VAL A 82 7.98 -3.20 3.95
N PHE A 83 7.64 -1.94 3.70
CA PHE A 83 7.05 -1.52 2.42
C PHE A 83 8.05 -1.62 1.27
N ARG A 84 9.35 -1.34 1.51
CA ARG A 84 10.42 -1.53 0.52
C ARG A 84 10.54 -2.99 0.09
N ASN A 85 10.52 -3.91 1.06
CA ASN A 85 10.61 -5.34 0.79
C ASN A 85 9.34 -5.85 0.11
N HIS A 86 8.17 -5.37 0.52
CA HIS A 86 6.91 -5.67 -0.14
C HIS A 86 6.89 -5.23 -1.61
N ALA A 87 7.40 -4.03 -1.92
CA ALA A 87 7.51 -3.53 -3.29
C ALA A 87 8.46 -4.37 -4.18
N LYS A 88 9.33 -5.18 -3.57
CA LYS A 88 10.26 -6.10 -4.22
C LYS A 88 9.80 -7.56 -4.18
N ASP A 89 8.57 -7.83 -3.74
CA ASP A 89 8.08 -9.20 -3.63
C ASP A 89 8.07 -9.88 -5.01
N VAL A 90 8.74 -11.02 -5.11
CA VAL A 90 8.91 -11.76 -6.37
C VAL A 90 7.58 -12.14 -7.02
N HIS A 91 6.51 -12.36 -6.24
CA HIS A 91 5.20 -12.68 -6.78
C HIS A 91 4.59 -11.48 -7.51
N ILE A 92 4.79 -10.27 -6.96
CA ILE A 92 4.37 -9.02 -7.60
C ILE A 92 5.24 -8.75 -8.84
N LEU A 93 6.57 -8.82 -8.68
CA LEU A 93 7.50 -8.53 -9.78
C LEU A 93 7.30 -9.47 -10.96
N ASN A 94 7.10 -10.77 -10.73
CA ASN A 94 6.80 -11.73 -11.79
C ASN A 94 5.50 -11.41 -12.54
N CYS A 95 4.50 -10.83 -11.87
CA CYS A 95 3.27 -10.41 -12.54
C CYS A 95 3.53 -9.17 -13.39
N VAL A 96 4.25 -8.17 -12.86
CA VAL A 96 4.59 -6.94 -13.58
C VAL A 96 5.46 -7.24 -14.81
N GLU A 97 6.51 -8.05 -14.64
CA GLU A 97 7.41 -8.46 -15.73
C GLU A 97 6.67 -9.20 -16.85
N ALA A 98 5.64 -9.99 -16.52
CA ALA A 98 4.82 -10.68 -17.52
C ALA A 98 3.86 -9.76 -18.30
N LEU A 99 3.66 -8.51 -17.85
CA LEU A 99 2.73 -7.54 -18.45
C LEU A 99 3.43 -6.37 -19.17
N LEU A 100 4.73 -6.16 -18.92
CA LEU A 100 5.57 -5.19 -19.62
C LEU A 100 6.03 -5.71 -20.98
#